data_AF-M7C666-F1
#
_entry.id   AF-M7C666-F1
#
_cell.length_a   1.000
_cell.length_b   1.000
_cell.length_c   1.000
_cell.angle_alpha   90.00
_cell.angle_beta   90.00
_cell.angle_gamma   90.00
#
_symmetry.space_group_name_H-M   'P 1'
#
loop_
_entity.id
_entity.type
_entity.pdbx_description
1 polymer ?
#
loop_
_entity_poly.entity_id
_entity_poly.type
_entity_poly.pdbx_seq_one_letter_code
_entity_poly.pdbx_strand_id
1 'polypeptide(L)'
;MASQDPLIGGFRASDALSQRMIDCLMVTPSAMAEQLAEQRRLLLGRCQKEMKGQEKETQLTALEEELTRDAKTFLETYKRRYESHTINKRVMEEARQEHTEFLKEKDALSQRMIHCLIVKPSAIAEQLVEQRRLLLGRCQKEMMEPEKETRLTTLDEELTREDETFLETYKRRYESHTINQRVMERAHKEHAEFLKEKDALSQRMIDCLKVTPSAMKDQLVGQRTTLLCQCQKEMMELEKETRLTTLEKELPQEAKTFLETYRWRYQSHTANQAVMERARKEHADFLREKDALSQRMIDCLKVTPSAMKDQLEAQRTTLLCQCQKEMMELEKETRLTTLEKELAQEAKTFLETYRWRYQSHTANQAVMERARKEHADFLKEKDALSQRMIDCLKVTPSAMKDQLEAQRTTLLCQCQKEMMELEKETRLTTLEKELAQEAKTFLETYRWRYQSHTANQAVMERARKEHADFLKEKDALSQRMIDCLKVTPSAMKDQLEAQRTTLLCQCQKEMMELEKETRLTTLEKELAQEAKTFLGDGW
;
A
#
# COMPACT_ATOMS: atom_id res chain seq x y z
N MET A 1 -84.91 -9.15 25.20
CA MET A 1 -85.89 -8.13 24.78
C MET A 1 -85.84 -8.04 23.27
N ALA A 2 -87.02 -8.07 22.64
CA ALA A 2 -87.35 -7.87 21.23
C ALA A 2 -86.72 -8.83 20.20
N SER A 3 -87.39 -9.99 20.05
CA SER A 3 -87.41 -10.81 18.84
C SER A 3 -88.22 -10.08 17.76
N GLN A 4 -87.68 -9.96 16.55
CA GLN A 4 -88.45 -9.60 15.34
C GLN A 4 -88.09 -10.59 14.23
N ASP A 5 -89.02 -11.50 13.98
CA ASP A 5 -89.07 -12.34 12.78
C ASP A 5 -89.41 -11.49 11.55
N PRO A 6 -88.78 -11.71 10.39
CA PRO A 6 -89.34 -11.34 9.11
C PRO A 6 -90.03 -12.54 8.46
N LEU A 7 -91.27 -12.30 8.05
CA LEU A 7 -92.13 -13.15 7.24
C LEU A 7 -91.44 -13.62 5.95
N ILE A 8 -90.94 -14.86 5.94
CA ILE A 8 -90.57 -15.60 4.73
C ILE A 8 -91.68 -16.62 4.47
N GLY A 9 -92.63 -16.27 3.61
CA GLY A 9 -93.78 -17.13 3.34
C GLY A 9 -94.64 -16.70 2.16
N GLY A 10 -94.03 -16.30 1.04
CA GLY A 10 -94.76 -15.87 -0.15
C GLY A 10 -94.17 -16.27 -1.51
N PHE A 11 -92.91 -16.69 -1.58
CA PHE A 11 -92.20 -16.83 -2.88
C PHE A 11 -92.27 -18.19 -3.58
N ARG A 12 -92.71 -19.28 -2.91
CA ARG A 12 -92.56 -20.64 -3.47
C ARG A 12 -93.56 -21.03 -4.57
N ALA A 13 -94.70 -20.35 -4.70
CA ALA A 13 -95.73 -20.76 -5.67
C ALA A 13 -95.47 -20.22 -7.10
N SER A 14 -94.83 -19.05 -7.22
CA SER A 14 -94.45 -18.45 -8.51
C SER A 14 -93.27 -19.20 -9.15
N ASP A 15 -92.27 -19.56 -8.35
CA ASP A 15 -91.07 -20.26 -8.84
C ASP A 15 -91.39 -21.67 -9.33
N ALA A 16 -92.32 -22.38 -8.68
CA ALA A 16 -92.74 -23.71 -9.11
C ALA A 16 -93.52 -23.71 -10.45
N LEU A 17 -94.28 -22.64 -10.73
CA LEU A 17 -94.97 -22.46 -12.01
C LEU A 17 -94.02 -22.00 -13.11
N SER A 18 -93.08 -21.12 -12.79
CA SER A 18 -92.02 -20.67 -13.70
C SER A 18 -91.09 -21.83 -14.09
N GLN A 19 -90.67 -22.64 -13.13
CA GLN A 19 -89.85 -23.83 -13.37
C GLN A 19 -90.58 -24.86 -14.23
N ARG A 20 -91.86 -25.12 -13.96
CA ARG A 20 -92.70 -25.97 -14.82
C ARG A 20 -92.85 -25.41 -16.23
N MET A 21 -92.84 -24.09 -16.40
CA MET A 21 -92.91 -23.46 -17.71
C MET A 21 -91.59 -23.59 -18.48
N ILE A 22 -90.44 -23.47 -17.80
CA ILE A 22 -89.11 -23.73 -18.36
C ILE A 22 -88.98 -25.20 -18.77
N ASP A 23 -89.40 -26.13 -17.91
CA ASP A 23 -89.41 -27.56 -18.22
C ASP A 23 -90.33 -27.87 -19.41
N CYS A 24 -91.48 -27.19 -19.50
CA CYS A 24 -92.35 -27.25 -20.67
C CYS A 24 -91.68 -26.71 -21.94
N LEU A 25 -90.84 -25.68 -21.85
CA LEU A 25 -90.14 -25.08 -23.01
C LEU A 25 -88.89 -25.87 -23.45
N MET A 26 -88.56 -26.98 -22.78
CA MET A 26 -87.54 -27.94 -23.26
C MET A 26 -88.09 -28.86 -24.36
N VAL A 27 -89.41 -28.92 -24.52
CA VAL A 27 -90.08 -29.69 -25.56
C VAL A 27 -90.16 -28.83 -26.83
N THR A 28 -89.88 -29.41 -28.01
CA THR A 28 -90.02 -28.65 -29.26
C THR A 28 -91.51 -28.37 -29.55
N PRO A 29 -91.86 -27.28 -30.26
CA PRO A 29 -93.25 -27.02 -30.63
C PRO A 29 -93.93 -28.18 -31.37
N SER A 30 -93.18 -28.98 -32.14
CA SER A 30 -93.68 -30.18 -32.81
C SER A 30 -94.03 -31.29 -31.81
N ALA A 31 -93.16 -31.58 -30.85
CA ALA A 31 -93.41 -32.59 -29.82
C ALA A 31 -94.55 -32.16 -28.87
N MET A 32 -94.68 -30.86 -28.59
CA MET A 32 -95.80 -30.33 -27.81
C MET A 32 -97.13 -30.46 -28.57
N ALA A 33 -97.12 -30.27 -29.89
CA ALA A 33 -98.30 -30.47 -30.74
C ALA A 33 -98.76 -31.93 -30.74
N GLU A 34 -97.82 -32.87 -30.79
CA GLU A 34 -98.10 -34.31 -30.67
C GLU A 34 -98.70 -34.66 -29.30
N GLN A 35 -98.16 -34.10 -28.21
CA GLN A 35 -98.69 -34.30 -26.86
C GLN A 35 -100.13 -33.77 -26.72
N LEU A 36 -100.42 -32.59 -27.25
CA LEU A 36 -101.78 -32.03 -27.24
C LEU A 36 -102.75 -32.83 -28.10
N ALA A 37 -102.30 -33.34 -29.26
CA ALA A 37 -103.10 -34.23 -30.10
C ALA A 37 -103.43 -35.55 -29.40
N GLU A 38 -102.47 -36.13 -28.66
CA GLU A 38 -102.67 -37.33 -27.85
C GLU A 38 -103.64 -37.07 -26.69
N GLN A 39 -103.45 -35.97 -25.94
CA GLN A 39 -104.34 -35.60 -24.84
C GLN A 39 -105.77 -35.33 -25.32
N ARG A 40 -105.93 -34.63 -26.46
CA ARG A 40 -107.22 -34.41 -27.10
C ARG A 40 -107.89 -35.73 -27.47
N ARG A 41 -107.14 -36.68 -28.07
CA ARG A 41 -107.65 -38.02 -28.43
C ARG A 41 -108.13 -38.78 -27.20
N LEU A 42 -107.38 -38.72 -26.10
CA LEU A 42 -107.73 -39.37 -24.83
C LEU A 42 -108.98 -38.74 -24.17
N LEU A 43 -109.10 -37.41 -24.21
CA LEU A 43 -110.25 -36.68 -23.69
C LEU A 43 -111.52 -36.98 -24.48
N LEU A 44 -111.47 -36.85 -25.81
CA LEU A 44 -112.60 -37.18 -26.70
C LEU A 44 -113.02 -38.65 -26.53
N GLY A 45 -112.06 -39.56 -26.41
CA GLY A 45 -112.32 -40.97 -26.15
C GLY A 45 -112.99 -41.26 -24.79
N ARG A 46 -112.78 -40.42 -23.76
CA ARG A 46 -113.50 -40.50 -22.48
C ARG A 46 -114.92 -39.93 -22.60
N CYS A 47 -115.06 -38.72 -23.16
CA CYS A 47 -116.37 -38.09 -23.37
C CYS A 47 -117.29 -38.95 -24.25
N GLN A 48 -116.73 -39.63 -25.27
CA GLN A 48 -117.47 -40.55 -26.12
C GLN A 48 -118.02 -41.77 -25.37
N LYS A 49 -117.37 -42.21 -24.28
CA LYS A 49 -117.88 -43.32 -23.45
C LYS A 49 -118.95 -42.87 -22.45
N GLU A 50 -118.87 -41.64 -21.97
CA GLU A 50 -119.72 -41.12 -20.89
C GLU A 50 -121.03 -40.51 -21.39
N MET A 51 -121.04 -39.88 -22.58
CA MET A 51 -122.25 -39.25 -23.11
C MET A 51 -123.23 -40.26 -23.72
N LYS A 52 -124.53 -40.12 -23.42
CA LYS A 52 -125.67 -40.94 -23.91
C LYS A 52 -126.82 -40.03 -24.37
N GLY A 53 -127.46 -40.35 -25.51
CA GLY A 53 -128.57 -39.57 -26.08
C GLY A 53 -128.37 -39.26 -27.58
N GLN A 54 -129.44 -38.83 -28.27
CA GLN A 54 -129.42 -38.50 -29.72
C GLN A 54 -128.58 -37.27 -30.08
N GLU A 55 -128.20 -36.43 -29.10
CA GLU A 55 -127.42 -35.19 -29.31
C GLU A 55 -125.89 -35.37 -29.12
N LYS A 56 -125.45 -36.58 -28.76
CA LYS A 56 -124.07 -36.92 -28.40
C LYS A 56 -123.03 -36.57 -29.46
N GLU A 57 -123.34 -36.86 -30.72
CA GLU A 57 -122.40 -36.72 -31.84
C GLU A 57 -122.16 -35.24 -32.17
N THR A 58 -123.21 -34.43 -32.12
CA THR A 58 -123.15 -32.97 -32.20
C THR A 58 -122.33 -32.34 -31.08
N GLN A 59 -122.50 -32.79 -29.83
CA GLN A 59 -121.75 -32.29 -28.69
C GLN A 59 -120.26 -32.69 -28.72
N LEU A 60 -119.93 -33.91 -29.16
CA LEU A 60 -118.54 -34.35 -29.37
C LEU A 60 -117.84 -33.55 -30.47
N THR A 61 -118.54 -33.27 -31.57
CA THR A 61 -117.99 -32.48 -32.68
C THR A 61 -117.71 -31.05 -32.24
N ALA A 62 -118.63 -30.42 -31.50
CA ALA A 62 -118.42 -29.10 -30.94
C ALA A 62 -117.25 -29.05 -29.94
N LEU A 63 -117.13 -30.05 -29.07
CA LEU A 63 -116.01 -30.18 -28.12
C LEU A 63 -114.66 -30.42 -28.84
N GLU A 64 -114.65 -31.21 -29.91
CA GLU A 64 -113.45 -31.42 -30.72
C GLU A 64 -113.01 -30.14 -31.43
N GLU A 65 -113.94 -29.37 -31.99
CA GLU A 65 -113.66 -28.07 -32.61
C GLU A 65 -113.12 -27.06 -31.58
N GLU A 66 -113.69 -27.03 -30.38
CA GLU A 66 -113.24 -26.18 -29.28
C GLU A 66 -111.82 -26.57 -28.80
N LEU A 67 -111.59 -27.86 -28.51
CA LEU A 67 -110.27 -28.38 -28.14
C LEU A 67 -109.23 -28.16 -29.24
N THR A 68 -109.62 -28.21 -30.52
CA THR A 68 -108.74 -27.90 -31.65
C THR A 68 -108.37 -26.42 -31.68
N ARG A 69 -109.35 -25.54 -31.47
CA ARG A 69 -109.15 -24.08 -31.45
C ARG A 69 -108.27 -23.67 -30.27
N ASP A 70 -108.49 -24.25 -29.11
CA ASP A 70 -107.69 -24.01 -27.91
C ASP A 70 -106.27 -24.55 -28.05
N ALA A 71 -106.11 -25.77 -28.58
CA ALA A 71 -104.79 -26.34 -28.86
C ALA A 71 -104.01 -25.50 -29.87
N LYS A 72 -104.67 -24.95 -30.91
CA LYS A 72 -104.04 -24.06 -31.89
C LYS A 72 -103.56 -22.76 -31.24
N THR A 73 -104.42 -22.12 -30.44
CA THR A 73 -104.12 -20.87 -29.74
C THR A 73 -102.99 -21.07 -28.72
N PHE A 74 -103.04 -22.19 -27.98
CA PHE A 74 -101.99 -22.59 -27.07
C PHE A 74 -100.67 -22.84 -27.82
N LEU A 75 -100.68 -23.60 -28.93
CA LEU A 75 -99.47 -23.91 -29.70
C LEU A 75 -98.85 -22.67 -30.32
N GLU A 76 -99.65 -21.70 -30.77
CA GLU A 76 -99.14 -20.45 -31.32
C GLU A 76 -98.49 -19.60 -30.22
N THR A 77 -99.13 -19.50 -29.06
CA THR A 77 -98.57 -18.84 -27.88
C THR A 77 -97.30 -19.55 -27.39
N TYR A 78 -97.33 -20.87 -27.33
CA TYR A 78 -96.22 -21.73 -26.92
C TYR A 78 -95.05 -21.63 -27.90
N LYS A 79 -95.30 -21.67 -29.21
CA LYS A 79 -94.27 -21.50 -30.25
C LYS A 79 -93.59 -20.15 -30.13
N ARG A 80 -94.35 -19.07 -29.96
CA ARG A 80 -93.78 -17.73 -29.73
C ARG A 80 -92.92 -17.69 -28.46
N ARG A 81 -93.41 -18.28 -27.36
CA ARG A 81 -92.64 -18.37 -26.10
C ARG A 81 -91.38 -19.22 -26.25
N TYR A 82 -91.46 -20.32 -26.99
CA TYR A 82 -90.34 -21.22 -27.29
C TYR A 82 -89.28 -20.53 -28.15
N GLU A 83 -89.69 -19.80 -29.18
CA GLU A 83 -88.80 -18.99 -30.03
C GLU A 83 -88.12 -17.90 -29.19
N SER A 84 -88.88 -17.14 -28.39
CA SER A 84 -88.33 -16.14 -27.45
C SER A 84 -87.33 -16.78 -26.48
N HIS A 85 -87.67 -17.92 -25.88
CA HIS A 85 -86.81 -18.65 -24.96
C HIS A 85 -85.49 -19.09 -25.62
N THR A 86 -85.58 -19.61 -26.85
CA THR A 86 -84.43 -20.11 -27.62
C THR A 86 -83.51 -18.97 -28.03
N ILE A 87 -84.07 -17.84 -28.50
CA ILE A 87 -83.31 -16.63 -28.83
C ILE A 87 -82.63 -16.08 -27.57
N ASN A 88 -83.39 -15.89 -26.50
CA ASN A 88 -82.86 -15.38 -25.23
C ASN A 88 -81.75 -16.27 -24.67
N LYS A 89 -81.89 -17.60 -24.78
CA LYS A 89 -80.86 -18.54 -24.35
C LYS A 89 -79.58 -18.39 -25.17
N ARG A 90 -79.70 -18.32 -26.51
CA ARG A 90 -78.55 -18.15 -27.40
C ARG A 90 -77.79 -16.85 -27.12
N VAL A 91 -78.51 -15.73 -27.02
CA VAL A 91 -77.92 -14.40 -26.76
C VAL A 91 -77.15 -14.40 -25.43
N MET A 92 -77.69 -15.05 -24.39
CA MET A 92 -77.02 -15.20 -23.10
C MET A 92 -75.74 -16.06 -23.20
N GLU A 93 -75.80 -17.18 -23.93
CA GLU A 93 -74.64 -18.06 -24.13
C GLU A 93 -73.53 -17.35 -24.92
N GLU A 94 -73.87 -16.60 -25.96
CA GLU A 94 -72.91 -15.80 -26.74
C GLU A 94 -72.24 -14.72 -25.88
N ALA A 95 -73.01 -14.01 -25.04
CA ALA A 95 -72.45 -13.00 -24.14
C ALA A 95 -71.50 -13.60 -23.08
N ARG A 96 -71.85 -14.76 -22.51
CA ARG A 96 -70.97 -15.50 -21.59
C ARG A 96 -69.68 -15.94 -22.27
N GLN A 97 -69.77 -16.42 -23.51
CA GLN A 97 -68.61 -16.86 -24.26
C GLN A 97 -67.66 -15.69 -24.56
N GLU A 98 -68.17 -14.57 -25.06
CA GLU A 98 -67.36 -13.38 -25.33
C GLU A 98 -66.71 -12.82 -24.06
N HIS A 99 -67.43 -12.81 -22.94
CA HIS A 99 -66.86 -12.40 -21.66
C HIS A 99 -65.71 -13.33 -21.23
N THR A 100 -65.92 -14.65 -21.36
CA THR A 100 -64.89 -15.65 -21.06
C THR A 100 -63.65 -15.46 -21.92
N GLU A 101 -63.82 -15.17 -23.22
CA GLU A 101 -62.70 -14.91 -24.14
C GLU A 101 -61.94 -13.64 -23.77
N PHE A 102 -62.66 -12.58 -23.40
CA PHE A 102 -62.06 -11.34 -22.90
C PHE A 102 -61.24 -11.59 -21.62
N LEU A 103 -61.78 -12.32 -20.64
CA LEU A 103 -61.06 -12.66 -19.41
C LEU A 103 -59.81 -13.49 -19.71
N LYS A 104 -59.87 -14.45 -20.64
CA LYS A 104 -58.72 -15.25 -21.06
C LYS A 104 -57.61 -14.39 -21.69
N GLU A 105 -57.98 -13.43 -22.53
CA GLU A 105 -57.01 -12.51 -23.14
C GLU A 105 -56.29 -11.68 -22.07
N LYS A 106 -57.05 -11.09 -21.13
CA LYS A 106 -56.49 -10.29 -20.03
C LYS A 106 -55.67 -11.15 -19.07
N ASP A 107 -56.10 -12.38 -18.81
CA ASP A 107 -55.34 -13.35 -18.02
C ASP A 107 -53.98 -13.62 -18.65
N ALA A 108 -53.93 -13.94 -19.94
CA ALA A 108 -52.70 -14.20 -20.67
C ALA A 108 -51.72 -13.00 -20.64
N LEU A 109 -52.24 -11.77 -20.74
CA LEU A 109 -51.42 -10.56 -20.58
C LEU A 109 -50.88 -10.41 -19.16
N SER A 110 -51.71 -10.69 -18.15
CA SER A 110 -51.31 -10.57 -16.74
C SER A 110 -50.28 -11.62 -16.29
N GLN A 111 -50.17 -12.74 -17.00
CA GLN A 111 -49.14 -13.76 -16.73
C GLN A 111 -47.72 -13.27 -17.05
N ARG A 112 -47.59 -12.24 -17.89
CA ARG A 112 -46.31 -11.63 -18.21
C ARG A 112 -46.11 -10.37 -17.37
N MET A 113 -45.06 -10.36 -16.56
CA MET A 113 -44.75 -9.28 -15.62
C MET A 113 -44.79 -7.88 -16.23
N ILE A 114 -44.10 -7.66 -17.36
CA ILE A 114 -44.05 -6.36 -18.03
C ILE A 114 -45.46 -5.87 -18.37
N HIS A 115 -46.31 -6.75 -18.90
CA HIS A 115 -47.67 -6.41 -19.28
C HIS A 115 -48.59 -6.21 -18.07
N CYS A 116 -48.44 -7.03 -17.02
CA CYS A 116 -49.20 -6.88 -15.78
C CYS A 116 -48.90 -5.53 -15.09
N LEU A 117 -47.63 -5.13 -15.01
CA LEU A 117 -47.23 -3.89 -14.35
C LEU A 117 -47.60 -2.61 -15.12
N ILE A 118 -47.85 -2.70 -16.44
CA ILE A 118 -48.29 -1.55 -17.24
C ILE A 118 -49.71 -1.12 -16.87
N VAL A 119 -50.62 -2.06 -16.62
CA VAL A 119 -52.03 -1.75 -16.35
C VAL A 119 -52.35 -1.97 -14.88
N LYS A 120 -52.65 -0.88 -14.17
CA LYS A 120 -53.04 -0.94 -12.76
C LYS A 120 -54.34 -1.74 -12.59
N PRO A 121 -54.52 -2.45 -11.46
CA PRO A 121 -55.76 -3.20 -11.20
C PRO A 121 -57.04 -2.36 -11.28
N SER A 122 -56.99 -1.07 -10.94
CA SER A 122 -58.14 -0.17 -11.08
C SER A 122 -58.56 0.03 -12.55
N ALA A 123 -57.60 0.15 -13.46
CA ALA A 123 -57.87 0.29 -14.88
C ALA A 123 -58.41 -1.01 -15.51
N ILE A 124 -57.97 -2.17 -15.03
CA ILE A 124 -58.58 -3.45 -15.40
C ILE A 124 -60.02 -3.53 -14.89
N ALA A 125 -60.29 -3.12 -13.64
CA ALA A 125 -61.65 -3.09 -13.10
C ALA A 125 -62.59 -2.22 -13.96
N GLU A 126 -62.13 -1.05 -14.41
CA GLU A 126 -62.87 -0.19 -15.33
C GLU A 126 -63.15 -0.88 -16.68
N GLN A 127 -62.16 -1.57 -17.24
CA GLN A 127 -62.34 -2.33 -18.49
C GLN A 127 -63.36 -3.46 -18.35
N LEU A 128 -63.38 -4.16 -17.21
CA LEU A 128 -64.35 -5.23 -16.93
C LEU A 128 -65.78 -4.67 -16.85
N VAL A 129 -65.96 -3.57 -16.11
CA VAL A 129 -67.26 -2.87 -16.01
C VAL A 129 -67.74 -2.39 -17.37
N GLU A 130 -66.85 -1.82 -18.18
CA GLU A 130 -67.18 -1.36 -19.53
C GLU A 130 -67.58 -2.52 -20.43
N GLN A 131 -66.82 -3.62 -20.42
CA GLN A 131 -67.12 -4.81 -21.20
C GLN A 131 -68.47 -5.43 -20.79
N ARG A 132 -68.72 -5.55 -19.48
CA ARG A 132 -69.99 -6.05 -18.96
C ARG A 132 -71.16 -5.17 -19.38
N ARG A 133 -71.01 -3.84 -19.30
CA ARG A 133 -72.02 -2.87 -19.77
C ARG A 133 -72.33 -3.03 -21.26
N LEU A 134 -71.29 -3.21 -22.09
CA LEU A 134 -71.46 -3.42 -23.53
C LEU A 134 -72.23 -4.71 -23.84
N LEU A 135 -71.88 -5.81 -23.19
CA LEU A 135 -72.55 -7.11 -23.36
C LEU A 135 -74.01 -7.07 -22.90
N LEU A 136 -74.28 -6.53 -21.70
CA LEU A 136 -75.65 -6.38 -21.18
C LEU A 136 -76.50 -5.48 -22.08
N GLY A 137 -75.94 -4.38 -22.58
CA GLY A 137 -76.62 -3.48 -23.51
C GLY A 137 -76.95 -4.14 -24.85
N ARG A 138 -76.13 -5.08 -25.33
CA ARG A 138 -76.42 -5.89 -26.52
C ARG A 138 -77.51 -6.93 -26.24
N CYS A 139 -77.39 -7.69 -25.15
CA CYS A 139 -78.41 -8.65 -24.73
C CYS A 139 -79.78 -7.98 -24.54
N GLN A 140 -79.81 -6.78 -23.95
CA GLN A 140 -81.03 -6.01 -23.77
C GLN A 140 -81.69 -5.61 -25.10
N LYS A 141 -80.95 -5.47 -26.20
CA LYS A 141 -81.55 -5.15 -27.50
C LYS A 141 -82.08 -6.39 -28.22
N GLU A 142 -81.43 -7.53 -28.04
CA GLU A 142 -81.70 -8.76 -28.81
C GLU A 142 -82.70 -9.70 -28.11
N MET A 143 -82.84 -9.59 -26.79
CA MET A 143 -83.75 -10.45 -26.02
C MET A 143 -85.22 -10.02 -26.11
N MET A 144 -86.09 -11.02 -26.16
CA MET A 144 -87.55 -10.93 -26.27
C MET A 144 -88.23 -11.03 -24.89
N GLU A 145 -89.35 -10.34 -24.71
CA GLU A 145 -90.21 -10.43 -23.52
C GLU A 145 -90.91 -11.79 -23.41
N PRO A 146 -91.31 -12.26 -22.20
CA PRO A 146 -91.34 -11.54 -20.90
C PRO A 146 -90.18 -11.85 -19.93
N GLU A 147 -89.30 -12.80 -20.24
CA GLU A 147 -88.23 -13.27 -19.33
C GLU A 147 -86.95 -12.42 -19.38
N LYS A 148 -87.01 -11.28 -20.09
CA LYS A 148 -85.83 -10.50 -20.44
C LYS A 148 -85.14 -9.93 -19.21
N GLU A 149 -85.88 -9.25 -18.37
CA GLU A 149 -85.35 -8.53 -17.21
C GLU A 149 -84.72 -9.49 -16.19
N THR A 150 -85.43 -10.57 -15.85
CA THR A 150 -84.93 -11.58 -14.90
C THR A 150 -83.64 -12.24 -15.39
N ARG A 151 -83.58 -12.61 -16.68
CA ARG A 151 -82.37 -13.20 -17.27
C ARG A 151 -81.20 -12.22 -17.35
N LEU A 152 -81.45 -10.95 -17.67
CA LEU A 152 -80.39 -9.93 -17.69
C LEU A 152 -79.80 -9.68 -16.30
N THR A 153 -80.64 -9.65 -15.26
CA THR A 153 -80.16 -9.54 -13.87
C THR A 153 -79.30 -10.76 -13.49
N THR A 154 -79.74 -11.97 -13.85
CA THR A 154 -78.94 -13.18 -13.62
C THR A 154 -77.60 -13.12 -14.38
N LEU A 155 -77.58 -12.65 -15.63
CA LEU A 155 -76.34 -12.48 -16.38
C LEU A 155 -75.40 -11.46 -15.72
N ASP A 156 -75.89 -10.28 -15.34
CA ASP A 156 -75.06 -9.26 -14.68
C ASP A 156 -74.43 -9.77 -13.38
N GLU A 157 -75.20 -10.50 -12.57
CA GLU A 157 -74.69 -11.13 -11.35
C GLU A 157 -73.64 -12.22 -11.62
N GLU A 158 -73.79 -13.01 -12.69
CA GLU A 158 -72.80 -14.02 -13.10
C GLU A 158 -71.51 -13.36 -13.57
N LEU A 159 -71.60 -12.41 -14.51
CA LEU A 159 -70.44 -11.70 -15.06
C LEU A 159 -69.72 -10.88 -13.98
N THR A 160 -70.46 -10.26 -13.06
CA THR A 160 -69.87 -9.54 -11.92
C THR A 160 -69.05 -10.47 -11.02
N ARG A 161 -69.55 -11.69 -10.74
CA ARG A 161 -68.81 -12.68 -9.95
C ARG A 161 -67.56 -13.18 -10.65
N GLU A 162 -67.62 -13.37 -11.97
CA GLU A 162 -66.45 -13.74 -12.79
C GLU A 162 -65.40 -12.61 -12.80
N ASP A 163 -65.84 -11.37 -12.99
CA ASP A 163 -65.00 -10.16 -12.93
C ASP A 163 -64.28 -10.02 -11.59
N GLU A 164 -64.98 -10.22 -10.48
CA GLU A 164 -64.42 -10.15 -9.12
C GLU A 164 -63.34 -11.21 -8.90
N THR A 165 -63.62 -12.45 -9.31
CA THR A 165 -62.70 -13.59 -9.20
C THR A 165 -61.43 -13.36 -10.04
N PHE A 166 -61.60 -12.88 -11.27
CA PHE A 166 -60.50 -12.52 -12.14
C PHE A 166 -59.68 -11.36 -11.56
N LEU A 167 -60.34 -10.30 -11.09
CA LEU A 167 -59.68 -9.11 -10.55
C LEU A 167 -58.89 -9.42 -9.27
N GLU A 168 -59.39 -10.31 -8.40
CA GLU A 168 -58.64 -10.77 -7.22
C GLU A 168 -57.35 -11.48 -7.65
N THR A 169 -57.46 -12.38 -8.62
CA THR A 169 -56.31 -13.11 -9.18
C THR A 169 -55.30 -12.14 -9.82
N TYR A 170 -55.80 -11.17 -10.60
CA TYR A 170 -54.99 -10.14 -11.22
C TYR A 170 -54.26 -9.26 -10.19
N LYS A 171 -54.96 -8.79 -9.15
CA LYS A 171 -54.37 -7.99 -8.06
C LYS A 171 -53.23 -8.75 -7.39
N ARG A 172 -53.43 -10.03 -7.07
CA ARG A 172 -52.41 -10.88 -6.46
C ARG A 172 -51.17 -11.02 -7.34
N ARG A 173 -51.34 -11.22 -8.65
CA ARG A 173 -50.22 -11.27 -9.61
C ARG A 173 -49.51 -9.93 -9.72
N TYR A 174 -50.26 -8.84 -9.83
CA TYR A 174 -49.72 -7.48 -9.90
C TYR A 174 -48.87 -7.14 -8.67
N GLU A 175 -49.36 -7.46 -7.48
CA GLU A 175 -48.62 -7.29 -6.22
C GLU A 175 -47.35 -8.15 -6.20
N SER A 176 -47.45 -9.42 -6.59
CA SER A 176 -46.31 -10.34 -6.70
C SER A 176 -45.22 -9.80 -7.63
N HIS A 177 -45.59 -9.34 -8.83
CA HIS A 177 -44.66 -8.74 -9.78
C HIS A 177 -44.06 -7.43 -9.25
N THR A 178 -44.86 -6.60 -8.57
CA THR A 178 -44.39 -5.33 -8.00
C THR A 178 -43.36 -5.57 -6.89
N ILE A 179 -43.61 -6.54 -5.99
CA ILE A 179 -42.68 -6.91 -4.93
C ILE A 179 -41.39 -7.46 -5.53
N ASN A 180 -41.49 -8.43 -6.44
CA ASN A 180 -40.32 -9.04 -7.07
C ASN A 180 -39.48 -8.02 -7.85
N GLN A 181 -40.11 -7.02 -8.48
CA GLN A 181 -39.39 -5.93 -9.14
C GLN A 181 -38.63 -5.06 -8.14
N ARG A 182 -39.27 -4.66 -7.04
CA ARG A 182 -38.61 -3.86 -6.00
C ARG A 182 -37.44 -4.59 -5.33
N VAL A 183 -37.57 -5.91 -5.11
CA VAL A 183 -36.49 -6.71 -4.54
C VAL A 183 -35.28 -6.75 -5.48
N MET A 184 -35.50 -6.96 -6.78
CA MET A 184 -34.43 -6.90 -7.79
C MET A 184 -33.75 -5.54 -7.83
N GLU A 185 -34.52 -4.45 -7.92
CA GLU A 185 -33.98 -3.08 -7.95
C GLU A 185 -33.14 -2.76 -6.70
N ARG A 186 -33.60 -3.22 -5.53
CA ARG A 186 -32.85 -3.07 -4.28
C ARG A 186 -31.53 -3.85 -4.33
N ALA A 187 -31.55 -5.10 -4.80
CA ALA A 187 -30.35 -5.94 -4.88
C ALA A 187 -29.28 -5.34 -5.79
N HIS A 188 -29.66 -4.84 -6.98
CA HIS A 188 -28.72 -4.13 -7.86
C HIS A 188 -28.17 -2.86 -7.21
N LYS A 189 -29.03 -2.09 -6.53
CA LYS A 189 -28.60 -0.87 -5.84
C LYS A 189 -27.60 -1.17 -4.73
N GLU A 190 -27.88 -2.14 -3.87
CA GLU A 190 -26.99 -2.56 -2.78
C GLU A 190 -25.65 -3.12 -3.32
N HIS A 191 -25.69 -3.89 -4.41
CA HIS A 191 -24.46 -4.35 -5.07
C HIS A 191 -23.64 -3.19 -5.64
N ALA A 192 -24.28 -2.25 -6.32
CA ALA A 192 -23.60 -1.07 -6.86
C ALA A 192 -22.99 -0.18 -5.77
N GLU A 193 -23.69 -0.01 -4.64
CA GLU A 193 -23.17 0.72 -3.47
C GLU A 193 -21.97 0.02 -2.85
N PHE A 194 -22.03 -1.31 -2.70
CA PHE A 194 -20.89 -2.11 -2.24
C PHE A 194 -19.67 -1.96 -3.16
N LEU A 195 -19.87 -2.06 -4.48
CA LEU A 195 -18.79 -1.87 -5.46
C LEU A 195 -18.17 -0.46 -5.36
N LYS A 196 -19.00 0.58 -5.20
CA LYS A 196 -18.50 1.96 -5.02
C LYS A 196 -17.68 2.13 -3.74
N GLU A 197 -18.12 1.54 -2.63
CA GLU A 197 -17.37 1.55 -1.37
C GLU A 197 -15.99 0.89 -1.55
N LYS A 198 -15.96 -0.30 -2.16
CA LYS A 198 -14.69 -1.02 -2.40
C LYS A 198 -13.81 -0.31 -3.41
N ASP A 199 -14.38 0.34 -4.42
CA ASP A 199 -13.63 1.16 -5.37
C ASP A 199 -12.93 2.32 -4.65
N ALA A 200 -13.65 3.07 -3.83
CA ALA A 200 -13.09 4.18 -3.05
C ALA A 200 -11.95 3.72 -2.12
N LEU A 201 -12.11 2.57 -1.46
CA LEU A 201 -11.04 2.00 -0.63
C LEU A 201 -9.82 1.60 -1.48
N SER A 202 -10.04 1.02 -2.66
CA SER A 202 -8.95 0.58 -3.54
C SER A 202 -8.16 1.73 -4.17
N GLN A 203 -8.66 2.97 -4.13
CA GLN A 203 -7.91 4.15 -4.59
C GLN A 203 -6.77 4.52 -3.63
N ARG A 204 -6.84 4.07 -2.37
CA ARG A 204 -5.77 4.29 -1.38
C ARG A 204 -4.87 3.06 -1.34
N MET A 205 -3.58 3.23 -1.60
CA MET A 205 -2.61 2.11 -1.60
C MET A 205 -2.70 1.23 -0.35
N ILE A 206 -2.67 1.85 0.84
CA ILE A 206 -2.64 1.11 2.11
C ILE A 206 -3.85 0.20 2.24
N ASP A 207 -5.01 0.61 1.74
CA ASP A 207 -6.22 -0.19 1.80
C ASP A 207 -6.31 -1.21 0.67
N CYS A 208 -5.89 -0.84 -0.55
CA CYS A 208 -5.83 -1.76 -1.68
C CYS A 208 -4.90 -2.95 -1.39
N LEU A 209 -3.73 -2.70 -0.79
CA LEU A 209 -2.75 -3.75 -0.52
C LEU A 209 -3.15 -4.69 0.64
N LYS A 210 -4.10 -4.31 1.50
CA LYS A 210 -4.61 -5.18 2.59
C LYS A 210 -5.38 -6.39 2.07
N VAL A 211 -6.04 -6.26 0.92
CA VAL A 211 -6.90 -7.31 0.37
C VAL A 211 -6.36 -7.71 -0.99
N THR A 212 -5.89 -8.95 -1.10
CA THR A 212 -5.40 -9.47 -2.40
C THR A 212 -6.55 -9.53 -3.41
N PRO A 213 -6.26 -9.47 -4.73
CA PRO A 213 -7.31 -9.59 -5.75
C PRO A 213 -8.13 -10.89 -5.65
N SER A 214 -7.55 -11.98 -5.16
CA SER A 214 -8.28 -13.21 -4.88
C SER A 214 -9.23 -13.06 -3.69
N ALA A 215 -8.77 -12.49 -2.57
CA ALA A 215 -9.63 -12.23 -1.42
C ALA A 215 -10.75 -11.24 -1.72
N MET A 216 -10.50 -10.22 -2.57
CA MET A 216 -11.55 -9.30 -3.03
C MET A 216 -12.60 -10.01 -3.89
N LYS A 217 -12.17 -10.93 -4.75
CA LYS A 217 -13.10 -11.79 -5.51
C LYS A 217 -13.96 -12.63 -4.56
N ASP A 218 -13.37 -13.22 -3.53
CA ASP A 218 -14.11 -14.01 -2.54
C ASP A 218 -15.12 -13.17 -1.75
N GLN A 219 -14.78 -11.92 -1.41
CA GLN A 219 -15.72 -10.98 -0.79
C GLN A 219 -16.92 -10.68 -1.70
N LEU A 220 -16.70 -10.49 -3.00
CA LEU A 220 -17.78 -10.28 -3.96
C LEU A 220 -18.67 -11.52 -4.11
N VAL A 221 -18.08 -12.72 -4.11
CA VAL A 221 -18.84 -13.97 -4.13
C VAL A 221 -19.68 -14.10 -2.85
N GLY A 222 -19.10 -13.78 -1.68
CA GLY A 222 -19.81 -13.77 -0.41
C GLY A 222 -20.98 -12.78 -0.39
N GLN A 223 -20.75 -11.54 -0.83
CA GLN A 223 -21.76 -10.50 -0.93
C GLN A 223 -22.90 -10.91 -1.88
N ARG A 224 -22.56 -11.44 -3.07
CA ARG A 224 -23.53 -11.98 -4.03
C ARG A 224 -24.39 -13.08 -3.41
N THR A 225 -23.77 -14.00 -2.69
CA THR A 225 -24.48 -15.13 -2.05
C THR A 225 -25.46 -14.63 -0.98
N THR A 226 -25.06 -13.63 -0.20
CA THR A 226 -25.93 -12.97 0.78
C THR A 226 -27.12 -12.29 0.10
N LEU A 227 -26.88 -11.52 -0.96
CA LEU A 227 -27.96 -10.86 -1.72
C LEU A 227 -28.94 -11.87 -2.34
N LEU A 228 -28.43 -12.93 -2.97
CA LEU A 228 -29.28 -13.97 -3.56
C LEU A 228 -30.15 -14.66 -2.51
N CYS A 229 -29.57 -14.99 -1.35
CA CYS A 229 -30.31 -15.58 -0.23
C CYS A 229 -31.39 -14.62 0.32
N GLN A 230 -31.09 -13.33 0.41
CA GLN A 230 -32.06 -12.32 0.83
C GLN A 230 -33.20 -12.16 -0.18
N CYS A 231 -32.87 -12.05 -1.47
CA CYS A 231 -33.86 -11.97 -2.54
C CYS A 231 -34.76 -13.20 -2.56
N GLN A 232 -34.19 -14.40 -2.37
CA GLN A 232 -34.95 -15.64 -2.32
C GLN A 232 -35.97 -15.67 -1.17
N LYS A 233 -35.68 -15.01 -0.05
CA LYS A 233 -36.61 -14.91 1.09
C LYS A 233 -37.71 -13.87 0.89
N GLU A 234 -37.37 -12.74 0.26
CA GLU A 234 -38.29 -11.61 0.09
C GLU A 234 -39.20 -11.73 -1.14
N MET A 235 -38.78 -12.48 -2.16
CA MET A 235 -39.54 -12.65 -3.40
C MET A 235 -40.71 -13.62 -3.27
N MET A 236 -41.81 -13.23 -3.91
CA MET A 236 -43.00 -14.05 -4.13
C MET A 236 -42.72 -15.10 -5.23
N GLU A 237 -43.38 -16.27 -5.14
CA GLU A 237 -43.09 -17.45 -5.98
C GLU A 237 -43.22 -17.23 -7.50
N LEU A 238 -44.07 -16.31 -7.94
CA LEU A 238 -44.26 -16.04 -9.37
C LEU A 238 -42.97 -15.48 -10.00
N GLU A 239 -42.40 -16.22 -10.97
CA GLU A 239 -41.12 -15.91 -11.66
C GLU A 239 -39.88 -15.82 -10.75
N LYS A 240 -39.97 -16.30 -9.51
CA LYS A 240 -38.90 -16.22 -8.52
C LYS A 240 -37.60 -16.81 -9.04
N GLU A 241 -37.64 -18.05 -9.51
CA GLU A 241 -36.47 -18.79 -9.98
C GLU A 241 -35.82 -18.14 -11.21
N THR A 242 -36.64 -17.71 -12.18
CA THR A 242 -36.16 -17.04 -13.40
C THR A 242 -35.45 -15.73 -13.09
N ARG A 243 -35.95 -14.96 -12.11
CA ARG A 243 -35.34 -13.70 -11.68
C ARG A 243 -34.09 -13.91 -10.85
N LEU A 244 -34.08 -14.87 -9.92
CA LEU A 244 -32.87 -15.23 -9.17
C LEU A 244 -31.75 -15.71 -10.10
N THR A 245 -32.08 -16.53 -11.11
CA THR A 245 -31.12 -16.96 -12.14
C THR A 245 -30.58 -15.78 -12.95
N THR A 246 -31.43 -14.79 -13.25
CA THR A 246 -31.01 -13.58 -13.97
C THR A 246 -30.07 -12.74 -13.10
N LEU A 247 -30.44 -12.50 -11.84
CA LEU A 247 -29.62 -11.78 -10.86
C LEU A 247 -28.25 -12.46 -10.65
N GLU A 248 -28.23 -13.79 -10.54
CA GLU A 248 -26.99 -14.56 -10.37
C GLU A 248 -26.01 -14.38 -11.54
N LYS A 249 -26.52 -14.13 -12.75
CA LYS A 249 -25.72 -13.87 -13.95
C LYS A 249 -25.29 -12.42 -14.09
N GLU A 250 -26.14 -11.47 -13.69
CA GLU A 250 -25.89 -10.03 -13.85
C GLU A 250 -24.87 -9.52 -12.83
N LEU A 251 -24.97 -9.90 -11.55
CA LEU A 251 -24.07 -9.39 -10.50
C LEU A 251 -22.57 -9.67 -10.78
N PRO A 252 -22.16 -10.88 -11.22
CA PRO A 252 -20.77 -11.11 -11.60
C PRO A 252 -20.30 -10.28 -12.79
N GLN A 253 -21.20 -10.00 -13.74
CA GLN A 253 -20.89 -9.21 -14.92
C GLN A 253 -20.67 -7.73 -14.54
N GLU A 254 -21.50 -7.19 -13.64
CA GLU A 254 -21.33 -5.86 -13.05
C GLU A 254 -20.00 -5.75 -12.28
N ALA A 255 -19.63 -6.77 -11.50
CA ALA A 255 -18.40 -6.79 -10.70
C ALA A 255 -17.11 -7.03 -11.53
N LYS A 256 -17.22 -7.47 -12.78
CA LYS A 256 -16.06 -7.82 -13.62
C LYS A 256 -15.14 -6.63 -13.87
N THR A 257 -15.71 -5.50 -14.28
CA THR A 257 -14.97 -4.27 -14.59
C THR A 257 -14.29 -3.70 -13.34
N PHE A 258 -14.97 -3.78 -12.20
CA PHE A 258 -14.40 -3.44 -10.90
C PHE A 258 -13.18 -4.31 -10.57
N LEU A 259 -13.27 -5.64 -10.71
CA LEU A 259 -12.15 -6.55 -10.40
C LEU A 259 -10.95 -6.36 -11.31
N GLU A 260 -11.17 -6.07 -12.59
CA GLU A 260 -10.10 -5.74 -13.54
C GLU A 260 -9.37 -4.46 -13.12
N THR A 261 -10.13 -3.41 -12.81
CA THR A 261 -9.60 -2.12 -12.30
C THR A 261 -8.85 -2.31 -10.98
N TYR A 262 -9.43 -3.07 -10.05
CA TYR A 262 -8.85 -3.39 -8.75
C TYR A 262 -7.51 -4.13 -8.90
N ARG A 263 -7.46 -5.15 -9.77
CA ARG A 263 -6.24 -5.91 -10.02
C ARG A 263 -5.13 -5.03 -10.58
N TRP A 264 -5.45 -4.14 -11.52
CA TRP A 264 -4.49 -3.20 -12.07
C TRP A 264 -3.98 -2.21 -11.01
N ARG A 265 -4.86 -1.66 -10.17
CA ARG A 265 -4.46 -0.78 -9.05
C ARG A 265 -3.56 -1.51 -8.06
N TYR A 266 -3.94 -2.72 -7.66
CA TYR A 266 -3.16 -3.56 -6.76
C TYR A 266 -1.75 -3.79 -7.30
N GLN A 267 -1.63 -4.22 -8.55
CA GLN A 267 -0.33 -4.44 -9.22
C GLN A 267 0.49 -3.15 -9.28
N SER A 268 -0.14 -2.01 -9.61
CA SER A 268 0.54 -0.72 -9.67
C SER A 268 1.08 -0.30 -8.30
N HIS A 269 0.27 -0.45 -7.24
CA HIS A 269 0.68 -0.17 -5.87
C HIS A 269 1.81 -1.09 -5.40
N THR A 270 1.75 -2.39 -5.68
CA THR A 270 2.80 -3.36 -5.33
C THR A 270 4.10 -3.06 -6.07
N ALA A 271 4.04 -2.78 -7.38
CA ALA A 271 5.21 -2.43 -8.18
C ALA A 271 5.87 -1.14 -7.66
N ASN A 272 5.08 -0.09 -7.43
CA ASN A 272 5.58 1.17 -6.90
C ASN A 272 6.18 1.01 -5.49
N GLN A 273 5.60 0.15 -4.65
CA GLN A 273 6.16 -0.16 -3.32
C GLN A 273 7.52 -0.85 -3.42
N ALA A 274 7.65 -1.83 -4.32
CA ALA A 274 8.92 -2.55 -4.51
C ALA A 274 10.04 -1.63 -5.03
N VAL A 275 9.73 -0.70 -5.94
CA VAL A 275 10.69 0.30 -6.42
C VAL A 275 11.16 1.20 -5.28
N MET A 276 10.24 1.69 -4.46
CA MET A 276 10.56 2.53 -3.28
C MET A 276 11.45 1.80 -2.28
N GLU A 277 11.13 0.55 -1.95
CA GLU A 277 11.91 -0.26 -1.02
C GLU A 277 13.33 -0.54 -1.54
N ARG A 278 13.46 -0.79 -2.85
CA ARG A 278 14.77 -0.94 -3.49
C ARG A 278 15.59 0.34 -3.38
N ALA A 279 15.03 1.49 -3.71
CA ALA A 279 15.73 2.77 -3.64
C ALA A 279 16.18 3.13 -2.21
N ARG A 280 15.32 2.89 -1.21
CA ARG A 280 15.69 3.03 0.21
C ARG A 280 16.85 2.13 0.59
N LYS A 281 16.82 0.86 0.16
CA LYS A 281 17.90 -0.09 0.43
C LYS A 281 19.21 0.34 -0.22
N GLU A 282 19.18 0.73 -1.49
CA GLU A 282 20.37 1.20 -2.21
C GLU A 282 20.95 2.48 -1.58
N HIS A 283 20.10 3.41 -1.12
CA HIS A 283 20.56 4.57 -0.35
C HIS A 283 21.19 4.18 0.98
N ALA A 284 20.55 3.30 1.75
CA ALA A 284 21.11 2.83 3.01
C ALA A 284 22.44 2.07 2.82
N ASP A 285 22.57 1.27 1.77
CA ASP A 285 23.82 0.58 1.41
C ASP A 285 24.93 1.57 1.08
N PHE A 286 24.62 2.59 0.27
CA PHE A 286 25.55 3.67 -0.04
C PHE A 286 25.99 4.43 1.21
N LEU A 287 25.06 4.82 2.09
CA LEU A 287 25.38 5.49 3.35
C LEU A 287 26.28 4.63 4.24
N ARG A 288 26.01 3.32 4.33
CA ARG A 288 26.84 2.39 5.12
C ARG A 288 28.26 2.27 4.59
N GLU A 289 28.43 2.20 3.26
CA GLU A 289 29.75 2.18 2.63
C GLU A 289 30.53 3.46 2.96
N LYS A 290 29.89 4.63 2.80
CA LYS A 290 30.52 5.93 3.10
C LYS A 290 30.81 6.11 4.58
N ASP A 291 29.93 5.62 5.45
CA ASP A 291 30.16 5.62 6.90
C ASP A 291 31.41 4.81 7.27
N ALA A 292 31.53 3.59 6.73
CA ALA A 292 32.69 2.73 6.95
C ALA A 292 34.00 3.38 6.49
N LEU A 293 34.00 4.05 5.33
CA LEU A 293 35.17 4.80 4.84
C LEU A 293 35.50 5.98 5.76
N SER A 294 34.48 6.68 6.27
CA SER A 294 34.69 7.86 7.13
C SER A 294 35.22 7.53 8.53
N GLN A 295 35.18 6.25 8.94
CA GLN A 295 35.72 5.81 10.24
C GLN A 295 37.25 5.85 10.26
N ARG A 296 37.91 5.75 9.10
CA ARG A 296 39.36 5.84 8.97
C ARG A 296 39.76 7.26 8.61
N MET A 297 40.69 7.85 9.37
CA MET A 297 41.15 9.22 9.11
C MET A 297 41.60 9.49 7.67
N ILE A 298 42.43 8.59 7.12
CA ILE A 298 43.01 8.76 5.78
C ILE A 298 41.90 8.80 4.72
N ASP A 299 40.87 7.98 4.87
CA ASP A 299 39.77 7.90 3.92
C ASP A 299 38.76 9.03 4.14
N CYS A 300 38.50 9.40 5.39
CA CYS A 300 37.65 10.52 5.75
C CYS A 300 38.17 11.85 5.20
N LEU A 301 39.48 12.13 5.35
CA LEU A 301 40.08 13.39 4.92
C LEU A 301 40.26 13.51 3.39
N LYS A 302 40.11 12.43 2.62
CA LYS A 302 40.15 12.47 1.14
C LYS A 302 38.99 13.24 0.53
N VAL A 303 37.84 13.29 1.21
CA VAL A 303 36.61 13.91 0.70
C VAL A 303 36.21 15.01 1.65
N THR A 304 36.09 16.25 1.16
CA THR A 304 35.62 17.34 2.01
C THR A 304 34.13 17.17 2.32
N PRO A 305 33.62 17.72 3.44
CA PRO A 305 32.19 17.64 3.73
C PRO A 305 31.29 18.28 2.67
N SER A 306 31.77 19.26 1.90
CA SER A 306 31.05 19.82 0.76
C SER A 306 30.98 18.81 -0.39
N ALA A 307 32.11 18.19 -0.75
CA ALA A 307 32.14 17.16 -1.80
C ALA A 307 31.30 15.92 -1.42
N MET A 308 31.28 15.53 -0.14
CA MET A 308 30.40 14.45 0.35
C MET A 308 28.92 14.81 0.20
N LYS A 309 28.56 16.07 0.49
CA LYS A 309 27.20 16.58 0.27
C LYS A 309 26.82 16.48 -1.21
N ASP A 310 27.69 16.92 -2.11
CA ASP A 310 27.44 16.85 -3.55
C ASP A 310 27.27 15.40 -4.04
N GLN A 311 28.06 14.46 -3.49
CA GLN A 311 27.91 13.02 -3.77
C GLN A 311 26.54 12.49 -3.33
N LEU A 312 26.05 12.88 -2.15
CA LEU A 312 24.74 12.47 -1.64
C LEU A 312 23.60 13.06 -2.47
N GLU A 313 23.71 14.32 -2.88
CA GLU A 313 22.72 14.97 -3.75
C GLU A 313 22.68 14.29 -5.12
N ALA A 314 23.83 14.00 -5.73
CA ALA A 314 23.90 13.29 -7.01
C ALA A 314 23.33 11.88 -6.92
N GLN A 315 23.63 11.15 -5.85
CA GLN A 315 23.11 9.80 -5.61
C GLN A 315 21.58 9.82 -5.44
N ARG A 316 21.05 10.75 -4.64
CA ARG A 316 19.61 10.94 -4.46
C ARG A 316 18.92 11.26 -5.79
N THR A 317 19.45 12.19 -6.57
CA THR A 317 18.88 12.56 -7.88
C THR A 317 18.87 11.36 -8.84
N THR A 318 19.93 10.55 -8.83
CA THR A 318 20.03 9.34 -9.65
C THR A 318 18.94 8.32 -9.27
N LEU A 319 18.80 8.04 -7.98
CA LEU A 319 17.75 7.14 -7.47
C LEU A 319 16.35 7.63 -7.79
N LEU A 320 16.07 8.93 -7.59
CA LEU A 320 14.77 9.51 -7.91
C LEU A 320 14.45 9.42 -9.41
N CYS A 321 15.43 9.70 -10.27
CA CYS A 321 15.27 9.55 -11.72
C CYS A 321 15.00 8.10 -12.13
N GLN A 322 15.67 7.14 -11.50
CA GLN A 322 15.42 5.72 -11.75
C GLN A 322 14.03 5.31 -11.28
N CYS A 323 13.64 5.68 -10.06
CA CYS A 323 12.31 5.44 -9.52
C CYS A 323 11.23 6.03 -10.44
N GLN A 324 11.43 7.26 -10.92
CA GLN A 324 10.50 7.92 -11.82
C GLN A 324 10.31 7.15 -13.14
N LYS A 325 11.32 6.44 -13.64
CA LYS A 325 11.21 5.62 -14.85
C LYS A 325 10.53 4.28 -14.60
N GLU A 326 10.80 3.67 -13.45
CA GLU A 326 10.29 2.32 -13.11
C GLU A 326 8.87 2.34 -12.53
N MET A 327 8.47 3.44 -11.88
CA MET A 327 7.16 3.55 -11.23
C MET A 327 6.02 3.73 -12.23
N MET A 328 4.92 3.03 -11.95
CA MET A 328 3.62 3.20 -12.55
C MET A 328 3.02 4.57 -12.15
N GLU A 329 2.23 5.18 -13.02
CA GLU A 329 1.71 6.55 -12.84
C GLU A 329 0.84 6.75 -11.58
N LEU A 330 0.18 5.70 -11.09
CA LEU A 330 -0.67 5.77 -9.91
C LEU A 330 0.14 6.20 -8.66
N GLU A 331 -0.19 7.36 -8.08
CA GLU A 331 0.48 7.97 -6.90
C GLU A 331 2.00 8.24 -7.09
N LYS A 332 2.47 8.28 -8.34
CA LYS A 332 3.90 8.39 -8.65
C LYS A 332 4.54 9.63 -8.02
N GLU A 333 3.96 10.80 -8.24
CA GLU A 333 4.49 12.09 -7.79
C GLU A 333 4.51 12.21 -6.26
N THR A 334 3.40 11.82 -5.60
CA THR A 334 3.29 11.90 -4.14
C THR A 334 4.30 10.97 -3.45
N ARG A 335 4.54 9.79 -4.01
CA ARG A 335 5.53 8.83 -3.51
C ARG A 335 6.96 9.28 -3.76
N LEU A 336 7.28 9.79 -4.95
CA LEU A 336 8.62 10.34 -5.23
C LEU A 336 8.93 11.51 -4.29
N THR A 337 7.96 12.39 -4.03
CA THR A 337 8.10 13.48 -3.06
C THR A 337 8.34 12.98 -1.64
N THR A 338 7.67 11.88 -1.25
CA THR A 338 7.86 11.27 0.07
C THR A 338 9.25 10.63 0.17
N LEU A 339 9.67 9.88 -0.85
CA LEU A 339 11.01 9.29 -0.94
C LEU A 339 12.09 10.36 -0.86
N GLU A 340 11.97 11.44 -1.63
CA GLU A 340 12.94 12.53 -1.63
C GLU A 340 13.14 13.10 -0.23
N LYS A 341 12.06 13.34 0.52
CA LYS A 341 12.12 13.83 1.90
C LYS A 341 12.81 12.84 2.84
N GLU A 342 12.46 11.56 2.74
CA GLU A 342 13.08 10.49 3.56
C GLU A 342 14.59 10.42 3.29
N LEU A 343 15.01 10.29 2.02
CA LEU A 343 16.42 10.22 1.63
C LEU A 343 17.18 11.50 1.99
N ALA A 344 16.56 12.67 1.83
CA ALA A 344 17.17 13.93 2.23
C ALA A 344 17.46 14.00 3.74
N GLN A 345 16.52 13.50 4.57
CA GLN A 345 16.66 13.51 6.01
C GLN A 345 17.72 12.52 6.50
N GLU A 346 17.78 11.33 5.91
CA GLU A 346 18.83 10.34 6.19
C GLU A 346 20.22 10.86 5.81
N ALA A 347 20.36 11.40 4.59
CA ALA A 347 21.61 12.01 4.13
C ALA A 347 22.07 13.18 5.01
N LYS A 348 21.14 14.00 5.52
CA LYS A 348 21.44 15.10 6.44
C LYS A 348 22.04 14.56 7.76
N THR A 349 21.41 13.55 8.34
CA THR A 349 21.84 12.94 9.61
C THR A 349 23.24 12.32 9.46
N PHE A 350 23.48 11.64 8.34
CA PHE A 350 24.80 11.13 7.98
C PHE A 350 25.84 12.26 7.84
N LEU A 351 25.52 13.35 7.11
CA LEU A 351 26.44 14.47 6.91
C LEU A 351 26.84 15.18 8.21
N GLU A 352 25.94 15.29 9.18
CA GLU A 352 26.24 15.85 10.49
C GLU A 352 27.29 15.01 11.21
N THR A 353 27.10 13.68 11.22
CA THR A 353 28.06 12.72 11.78
C THR A 353 29.40 12.78 11.04
N TYR A 354 29.36 12.82 9.71
CA TYR A 354 30.54 12.88 8.86
C TYR A 354 31.35 14.17 9.09
N ARG A 355 30.69 15.33 9.17
CA ARG A 355 31.35 16.62 9.46
C ARG A 355 32.08 16.60 10.79
N TRP A 356 31.46 16.03 11.82
CA TRP A 356 32.09 15.90 13.13
C TRP A 356 33.34 15.00 13.07
N ARG A 357 33.27 13.85 12.38
CA ARG A 357 34.44 12.97 12.18
C ARG A 357 35.55 13.67 11.42
N TYR A 358 35.22 14.34 10.32
CA TYR A 358 36.18 15.09 9.51
C TYR A 358 36.90 16.17 10.32
N GLN A 359 36.16 16.94 11.11
CA GLN A 359 36.73 17.96 12.00
C GLN A 359 37.64 17.34 13.06
N SER A 360 37.21 16.24 13.68
CA SER A 360 37.99 15.53 14.69
C SER A 360 39.31 15.01 14.12
N HIS A 361 39.26 14.41 12.94
CA HIS A 361 40.43 13.93 12.21
C HIS A 361 41.38 15.06 11.81
N THR A 362 40.85 16.19 11.31
CA THR A 362 41.65 17.36 10.93
C THR A 362 42.36 17.96 12.16
N ALA A 363 41.67 18.09 13.28
CA ALA A 363 42.24 18.59 14.53
C ALA A 363 43.34 17.65 15.04
N ASN A 364 43.07 16.34 15.08
CA ASN A 364 44.03 15.33 15.50
C ASN A 364 45.29 15.30 14.62
N GLN A 365 45.14 15.44 13.30
CA GLN A 365 46.26 15.53 12.37
C GLN A 365 47.12 16.79 12.65
N ALA A 366 46.49 17.94 12.88
CA ALA A 366 47.21 19.18 13.16
C ALA A 366 48.01 19.12 14.48
N VAL A 367 47.46 18.50 15.52
CA VAL A 367 48.16 18.27 16.81
C VAL A 367 49.38 17.38 16.60
N MET A 368 49.23 16.29 15.84
CA MET A 368 50.32 15.36 15.54
C MET A 368 51.44 16.02 14.72
N GLU A 369 51.10 16.81 13.70
CA GLU A 369 52.07 17.54 12.88
C GLU A 369 52.84 18.59 13.70
N ARG A 370 52.16 19.27 14.62
CA ARG A 370 52.81 20.21 15.55
C ARG A 370 53.83 19.48 16.44
N ALA A 371 53.43 18.36 17.06
CA ALA A 371 54.32 17.59 17.93
C ALA A 371 55.54 17.03 17.18
N ARG A 372 55.36 16.54 15.95
CA ARG A 372 56.48 16.11 15.09
C ARG A 372 57.43 17.27 14.80
N LYS A 373 56.90 18.45 14.48
CA LYS A 373 57.71 19.64 14.21
C LYS A 373 58.49 20.07 15.46
N GLU A 374 57.85 20.15 16.61
CA GLU A 374 58.50 20.50 17.88
C GLU A 374 59.58 19.49 18.27
N HIS A 375 59.36 18.19 18.05
CA HIS A 375 60.40 17.17 18.25
C HIS A 375 61.58 17.35 17.30
N ALA A 376 61.31 17.54 16.01
CA ALA A 376 62.35 17.75 15.01
C ALA A 376 63.18 19.01 15.29
N ASP A 377 62.55 20.10 15.72
CA ASP A 377 63.25 21.36 16.05
C ASP A 377 64.12 21.19 17.29
N PHE A 378 63.65 20.46 18.32
CA PHE A 378 64.49 20.11 19.47
C PHE A 378 65.68 19.23 19.09
N LEU A 379 65.47 18.20 18.25
CA LEU A 379 66.56 17.35 17.78
C LEU A 379 67.62 18.17 17.04
N LYS A 380 67.22 19.12 16.18
CA LYS A 380 68.14 20.03 15.49
C LYS A 380 68.92 20.92 16.46
N GLU A 381 68.26 21.47 17.47
CA GLU A 381 68.93 22.27 18.50
C GLU A 381 70.00 21.45 19.23
N LYS A 382 69.66 20.22 19.64
CA LYS A 382 70.60 19.32 20.31
C LYS A 382 71.72 18.83 19.39
N ASP A 383 71.42 18.60 18.11
CA ASP A 383 72.41 18.25 17.10
C ASP A 383 73.44 19.36 16.95
N ALA A 384 72.99 20.62 16.81
CA ALA A 384 73.83 21.81 16.71
C ALA A 384 74.76 21.97 17.93
N LEU A 385 74.24 21.76 19.14
CA LEU A 385 75.05 21.77 20.36
C LEU A 385 76.08 20.64 20.38
N SER A 386 75.71 19.45 19.91
CA SER A 386 76.60 18.30 19.90
C SER A 386 77.74 18.37 18.89
N GLN A 387 77.65 19.24 17.87
CA GLN A 387 78.76 19.47 16.94
C GLN A 387 79.95 20.18 17.58
N ARG A 388 79.75 20.90 18.69
CA ARG A 388 80.84 21.58 19.41
C ARG A 388 81.32 20.70 20.56
N MET A 389 82.60 20.36 20.58
CA MET A 389 83.18 19.50 21.63
C MET A 389 82.84 19.93 23.06
N ILE A 390 83.02 21.22 23.36
CA ILE A 390 82.78 21.78 24.71
C ILE A 390 81.33 21.59 25.13
N ASP A 391 80.39 21.73 24.20
CA ASP A 391 78.96 21.63 24.49
C ASP A 391 78.49 20.17 24.50
N CYS A 392 79.02 19.32 23.62
CA CYS A 392 78.76 17.88 23.61
C CYS A 392 79.20 17.19 24.90
N LEU A 393 80.38 17.54 25.43
CA LEU A 393 80.93 16.89 26.63
C LEU A 393 80.26 17.35 27.94
N LYS A 394 79.47 18.44 27.93
CA LYS A 394 78.67 18.88 29.09
C LYS A 394 77.54 17.91 29.43
N VAL A 395 77.03 17.16 28.45
CA VAL A 395 75.88 16.27 28.62
C VAL A 395 76.29 14.85 28.24
N THR A 396 76.34 13.98 29.23
CA THR A 396 76.64 12.56 28.99
C THR A 396 75.57 11.93 28.10
N PRO A 397 75.88 10.87 27.35
CA PRO A 397 74.89 10.19 26.52
C PRO A 397 73.69 9.62 27.31
N SER A 398 73.86 9.29 28.59
CA SER A 398 72.75 8.91 29.47
C SER A 398 71.85 10.10 29.79
N ALA A 399 72.43 11.24 30.17
CA ALA A 399 71.67 12.46 30.43
C ALA A 399 70.95 12.99 29.17
N MET A 400 71.56 12.85 27.98
CA MET A 400 70.90 13.20 26.71
C MET A 400 69.72 12.26 26.41
N LYS A 401 69.85 10.97 26.71
CA LYS A 401 68.76 10.01 26.59
C LYS A 401 67.59 10.40 27.49
N ASP A 402 67.85 10.76 28.75
CA ASP A 402 66.82 11.18 29.68
C ASP A 402 66.12 12.47 29.23
N GLN A 403 66.86 13.43 28.65
CA GLN A 403 66.28 14.65 28.05
C GLN A 403 65.32 14.33 26.90
N LEU A 404 65.68 13.38 26.03
CA LEU A 404 64.82 12.96 24.92
C LEU A 404 63.57 12.21 25.39
N GLU A 405 63.69 11.36 26.41
CA GLU A 405 62.55 10.68 27.03
C GLU A 405 61.59 11.67 27.71
N ALA A 406 62.14 12.67 28.42
CA ALA A 406 61.35 13.73 29.05
C ALA A 406 60.60 14.58 28.01
N GLN A 407 61.27 14.96 26.92
CA GLN A 407 60.64 15.72 25.84
C GLN A 407 59.53 14.91 25.16
N ARG A 408 59.80 13.64 24.81
CA ARG A 408 58.80 12.75 24.22
C ARG A 408 57.57 12.62 25.12
N THR A 409 57.77 12.40 26.41
CA THR A 409 56.68 12.29 27.39
C THR A 409 55.85 13.57 27.48
N THR A 410 56.50 14.73 27.44
CA THR A 410 55.84 16.04 27.44
C THR A 410 54.97 16.23 26.21
N LEU A 411 55.52 15.97 25.02
CA LEU A 411 54.79 16.08 23.75
C LEU A 411 53.61 15.12 23.67
N LEU A 412 53.78 13.87 24.11
CA LEU A 412 52.69 12.88 24.15
C LEU A 412 51.59 13.29 25.12
N CYS A 413 51.94 13.82 26.30
CA CYS A 413 50.96 14.33 27.27
C CYS A 413 50.18 15.53 26.72
N GLN A 414 50.85 16.44 26.03
CA GLN A 414 50.20 17.58 25.38
C GLN A 414 49.25 17.11 24.26
N CYS A 415 49.71 16.21 23.39
CA CYS A 415 48.87 15.62 22.35
C CYS A 415 47.63 14.93 22.96
N GLN A 416 47.81 14.17 24.04
CA GLN A 416 46.70 13.49 24.71
C GLN A 416 45.64 14.46 25.26
N LYS A 417 46.02 15.68 25.66
CA LYS A 417 45.08 16.70 26.13
C LYS A 417 44.35 17.41 24.99
N GLU A 418 45.04 17.69 23.89
CA GLU A 418 44.51 18.46 22.77
C GLU A 418 43.73 17.62 21.77
N MET A 419 44.03 16.31 21.66
CA MET A 419 43.38 15.42 20.71
C MET A 419 41.95 15.06 21.11
N MET A 420 41.08 15.07 20.10
CA MET A 420 39.73 14.52 20.15
C MET A 420 39.79 12.98 20.27
N GLU A 421 38.80 12.36 20.91
CA GLU A 421 38.81 10.93 21.26
C GLU A 421 38.89 9.97 20.05
N LEU A 422 38.48 10.40 18.85
CA LEU A 422 38.47 9.55 17.67
C LEU A 422 39.88 9.12 17.24
N GLU A 423 40.15 7.81 17.24
CA GLU A 423 41.47 7.18 16.98
C GLU A 423 42.62 7.64 17.90
N LYS A 424 42.31 8.32 19.02
CA LYS A 424 43.30 9.00 19.88
C LYS A 424 44.44 8.08 20.34
N GLU A 425 44.10 6.95 20.93
CA GLU A 425 45.09 5.99 21.48
C GLU A 425 46.00 5.41 20.40
N THR A 426 45.41 5.03 19.26
CA THR A 426 46.14 4.42 18.15
C THR A 426 47.14 5.41 17.54
N ARG A 427 46.75 6.70 17.49
CA ARG A 427 47.59 7.80 17.00
C ARG A 427 48.71 8.14 17.95
N LEU A 428 48.42 8.27 19.25
CA LEU A 428 49.45 8.52 20.27
C LEU A 428 50.49 7.38 20.28
N THR A 429 50.05 6.13 20.15
CA THR A 429 50.95 4.97 20.04
C THR A 429 51.83 5.04 18.78
N THR A 430 51.26 5.50 17.66
CA THR A 430 52.01 5.66 16.40
C THR A 430 53.03 6.79 16.51
N LEU A 431 52.63 7.94 17.06
CA LEU A 431 53.52 9.07 17.32
C LEU A 431 54.66 8.66 18.25
N GLU A 432 54.36 7.99 19.36
CA GLU A 432 55.36 7.53 20.31
C GLU A 432 56.44 6.68 19.64
N LYS A 433 56.04 5.75 18.76
CA LYS A 433 56.98 4.91 17.99
C LYS A 433 57.82 5.73 17.02
N GLU A 434 57.21 6.67 16.29
CA GLU A 434 57.93 7.57 15.37
C GLU A 434 58.98 8.40 16.11
N LEU A 435 58.56 9.12 17.17
CA LEU A 435 59.46 9.95 17.98
C LEU A 435 60.55 9.12 18.66
N ALA A 436 60.23 7.93 19.16
CA ALA A 436 61.22 7.03 19.76
C ALA A 436 62.29 6.58 18.75
N GLN A 437 61.89 6.32 17.51
CA GLN A 437 62.81 5.89 16.45
C GLN A 437 63.71 7.05 15.99
N GLU A 438 63.17 8.26 15.86
CA GLU A 438 63.95 9.47 15.55
C GLU A 438 64.96 9.76 16.67
N ALA A 439 64.52 9.76 17.93
CA ALA A 439 65.37 9.96 19.09
C ALA A 439 66.49 8.91 19.20
N LYS A 440 66.20 7.64 18.87
CA LYS A 440 67.20 6.57 18.84
C LYS A 440 68.29 6.85 17.81
N THR A 441 67.89 7.21 16.59
CA THR A 441 68.81 7.52 15.48
C THR A 441 69.71 8.72 15.83
N PHE A 442 69.13 9.74 16.45
CA PHE A 442 69.89 10.88 16.98
C PHE A 442 70.88 10.47 18.07
N LEU A 443 70.47 9.66 19.06
CA LEU A 443 71.33 9.22 20.16
C LEU A 443 72.53 8.40 19.72
N GLU A 444 72.37 7.57 18.68
CA GLU A 444 73.48 6.81 18.10
C GLU A 444 74.54 7.77 17.52
N THR A 445 74.10 8.77 16.77
CA THR A 445 74.97 9.82 16.22
C THR A 445 75.64 10.62 17.35
N TYR A 446 74.86 11.01 18.37
CA TYR A 446 75.36 11.76 19.52
C TYR A 446 76.42 10.99 20.31
N ARG A 447 76.19 9.69 20.58
CA ARG A 447 77.15 8.82 21.29
C ARG A 447 78.47 8.73 20.56
N TRP A 448 78.43 8.58 19.24
CA TRP A 448 79.63 8.55 18.43
C TRP A 448 80.41 9.87 18.50
N ARG A 449 79.71 11.03 18.41
CA ARG A 449 80.35 12.35 18.56
C ARG A 449 80.95 12.52 19.95
N TYR A 450 80.20 12.17 20.99
CA TYR A 450 80.65 12.26 22.38
C TYR A 450 81.91 11.42 22.63
N GLN A 451 81.95 10.18 22.14
CA GLN A 451 83.12 9.30 22.24
C GLN A 451 84.32 9.87 21.47
N SER A 452 84.09 10.38 20.26
CA SER A 452 85.14 11.00 19.44
C SER A 452 85.73 12.23 20.12
N HIS A 453 84.88 13.08 20.69
CA HIS A 453 85.28 14.25 21.47
C HIS A 453 86.02 13.88 22.76
N THR A 454 85.57 12.87 23.49
CA THR A 454 86.24 12.39 24.71
C THR A 454 87.62 11.82 24.39
N ALA A 455 87.74 11.01 23.32
CA ALA A 455 89.01 10.46 22.87
C ALA A 455 89.98 11.57 22.45
N ASN A 456 89.50 12.54 21.66
CA ASN A 456 90.31 13.68 21.24
C ASN A 456 90.75 14.54 22.43
N GLN A 457 89.89 14.77 23.43
CA GLN A 457 90.27 15.48 24.64
C GLN A 457 91.34 14.72 25.44
N ALA A 458 91.20 13.40 25.60
CA ALA A 458 92.18 12.59 26.30
C ALA A 458 93.57 12.61 25.61
N VAL A 459 93.61 12.58 24.27
CA VAL A 459 94.85 12.73 23.49
C VAL A 459 95.48 14.10 23.72
N MET A 460 94.68 15.16 23.70
CA MET A 460 95.15 16.54 23.93
C MET A 460 95.68 16.74 25.36
N GLU A 461 94.97 16.23 26.37
CA GLU A 461 95.39 16.31 27.78
C GLU A 461 96.67 15.50 28.03
N ARG A 462 96.81 14.33 27.40
CA ARG A 462 98.04 13.53 27.45
C ARG A 462 99.21 14.32 26.86
N ALA A 463 99.05 14.90 25.68
CA ALA A 463 100.11 15.67 25.03
C ALA A 463 100.49 16.93 25.82
N ARG A 464 99.51 17.64 26.40
CA ARG A 464 99.78 18.77 27.32
C ARG A 464 100.55 18.31 28.54
N LYS A 465 100.19 17.16 29.14
CA LYS A 465 100.90 16.60 30.29
C LYS A 465 102.33 16.18 29.92
N GLU A 466 102.54 15.50 28.80
CA GLU A 466 103.86 15.09 28.33
C GLU A 466 104.75 16.29 27.99
N HIS A 467 104.20 17.36 27.41
CA HIS A 467 104.90 18.62 27.22
C HIS A 467 105.27 19.28 28.56
N ALA A 468 104.33 19.38 29.50
CA ALA A 468 104.57 19.96 30.81
C ALA A 468 105.60 19.17 31.63
N ASP A 469 105.56 17.83 31.56
CA ASP A 469 106.52 16.96 32.24
C ASP A 469 107.93 17.12 31.64
N PHE A 470 108.05 17.27 30.32
CA PHE A 470 109.33 17.60 29.68
C PHE A 470 109.84 19.00 30.05
N LEU A 471 108.98 20.01 30.09
CA LEU A 471 109.36 21.35 30.55
C LEU A 471 109.91 21.30 31.97
N LYS A 472 109.27 20.55 32.88
CA LYS A 472 109.78 20.33 34.25
C LYS A 472 111.12 19.58 34.29
N GLU A 473 111.29 18.55 33.47
CA GLU A 473 112.57 17.82 33.36
C GLU A 473 113.70 18.76 32.93
N LYS A 474 113.42 19.63 31.96
CA LYS A 474 114.40 20.58 31.43
C LYS A 474 114.68 21.73 32.39
N ASP A 475 113.67 22.21 33.11
CA ASP A 475 113.84 23.15 34.22
C ASP A 475 114.79 22.57 35.28
N ALA A 476 114.54 21.33 35.72
CA ALA A 476 115.37 20.63 36.70
C ALA A 476 116.81 20.40 36.21
N LEU A 477 117.02 20.16 34.91
CA LEU A 477 118.35 20.06 34.29
C LEU A 477 119.06 21.42 34.25
N SER A 478 118.33 22.51 33.96
CA SER A 478 118.85 23.87 33.97
C SER A 478 119.21 24.38 35.37
N GLN A 479 118.65 23.79 36.43
CA GLN A 479 118.98 24.11 37.82
C GLN A 479 120.24 23.38 38.33
N ARG A 480 120.71 22.33 37.61
CA ARG A 480 121.95 21.60 37.94
C ARG A 480 123.15 22.26 37.23
N MET A 481 123.92 23.06 37.97
CA MET A 481 125.06 23.87 37.47
C MET A 481 126.04 23.17 36.50
N ILE A 482 126.23 21.85 36.59
CA ILE A 482 127.18 21.10 35.73
C ILE A 482 126.62 20.85 34.32
N ASP A 483 125.31 20.80 34.16
CA ASP A 483 124.66 20.48 32.88
C ASP A 483 124.23 21.74 32.10
N CYS A 484 124.12 22.91 32.74
CA CYS A 484 123.88 24.20 32.07
C CYS A 484 124.96 24.58 31.05
N LEU A 485 126.20 24.09 31.24
CA LEU A 485 127.32 24.36 30.34
C LEU A 485 127.27 23.54 29.05
N LYS A 486 126.38 22.54 28.94
CA LYS A 486 126.26 21.65 27.78
C LYS A 486 125.13 22.02 26.81
N VAL A 487 124.16 22.82 27.26
CA VAL A 487 122.99 23.16 26.46
C VAL A 487 123.00 24.65 26.18
N THR A 488 123.34 25.03 24.95
CA THR A 488 123.16 26.41 24.52
C THR A 488 121.66 26.70 24.43
N PRO A 489 121.23 27.94 24.69
CA PRO A 489 119.82 28.31 24.56
C PRO A 489 119.22 28.05 23.17
N SER A 490 120.04 28.13 22.11
CA SER A 490 119.64 27.70 20.76
C SER A 490 119.34 26.20 20.70
N ALA A 491 120.15 25.36 21.34
CA ALA A 491 119.91 23.91 21.40
C ALA A 491 118.69 23.56 22.27
N MET A 492 118.38 24.35 23.30
CA MET A 492 117.17 24.18 24.12
C MET A 492 115.89 24.50 23.32
N LYS A 493 115.93 25.56 22.50
CA LYS A 493 114.87 25.90 21.57
C LYS A 493 114.63 24.80 20.54
N ASP A 494 115.70 24.30 19.91
CA ASP A 494 115.60 23.21 18.91
C ASP A 494 115.03 21.92 19.53
N GLN A 495 115.38 21.62 20.79
CA GLN A 495 114.82 20.48 21.53
C GLN A 495 113.32 20.65 21.83
N LEU A 496 112.88 21.86 22.20
CA LEU A 496 111.47 22.17 22.42
C LEU A 496 110.67 22.10 21.11
N GLU A 497 111.21 22.61 20.01
CA GLU A 497 110.57 22.54 18.68
C GLU A 497 110.48 21.08 18.18
N ALA A 498 111.52 20.27 18.38
CA ALA A 498 111.52 18.85 18.04
C ALA A 498 110.48 18.06 18.86
N GLN A 499 110.38 18.33 20.17
CA GLN A 499 109.39 17.68 21.01
C GLN A 499 107.96 18.10 20.65
N ARG A 500 107.73 19.40 20.44
CA ARG A 500 106.44 19.93 19.96
C ARG A 500 106.02 19.26 18.65
N THR A 501 106.93 19.13 17.69
CA THR A 501 106.66 18.47 16.40
C THR A 501 106.34 16.98 16.59
N THR A 502 107.04 16.31 17.51
CA THR A 502 106.81 14.89 17.82
C THR A 502 105.43 14.68 18.45
N LEU A 503 105.07 15.50 19.44
CA LEU A 503 103.77 15.45 20.11
C LEU A 503 102.63 15.76 19.14
N LEU A 504 102.77 16.77 18.28
CA LEU A 504 101.76 17.10 17.27
C LEU A 504 101.57 15.97 16.25
N CYS A 505 102.66 15.34 15.79
CA CYS A 505 102.59 14.19 14.88
C CYS A 505 101.93 12.96 15.55
N GLN A 506 102.19 12.75 16.83
CA GLN A 506 101.55 11.68 17.60
C GLN A 506 100.05 11.95 17.82
N CYS A 507 99.68 13.17 18.24
CA CYS A 507 98.28 13.58 18.33
C CYS A 507 97.56 13.45 16.99
N GLN A 508 98.20 13.82 15.88
CA GLN A 508 97.61 13.70 14.55
C GLN A 508 97.31 12.24 14.16
N LYS A 509 98.07 11.27 14.65
CA LYS A 509 97.81 9.85 14.40
C LYS A 509 96.72 9.27 15.30
N GLU A 510 96.66 9.72 16.55
CA GLU A 510 95.76 9.16 17.57
C GLU A 510 94.38 9.84 17.59
N MET A 511 94.26 11.09 17.12
CA MET A 511 93.00 11.82 17.11
C MET A 511 92.03 11.30 16.03
N MET A 512 90.78 11.14 16.45
CA MET A 512 89.62 10.90 15.59
C MET A 512 89.37 12.13 14.70
N GLU A 513 88.89 11.90 13.47
CA GLU A 513 88.75 12.94 12.43
C GLU A 513 87.84 14.14 12.81
N LEU A 514 86.95 13.98 13.80
CA LEU A 514 86.06 15.05 14.24
C LEU A 514 86.81 16.22 14.89
N GLU A 515 86.74 17.40 14.27
CA GLU A 515 87.46 18.64 14.66
C GLU A 515 89.00 18.50 14.70
N LYS A 516 89.57 17.44 14.11
CA LYS A 516 90.99 17.09 14.24
C LYS A 516 91.94 18.24 13.91
N GLU A 517 91.77 18.85 12.74
CA GLU A 517 92.65 19.92 12.24
C GLU A 517 92.60 21.17 13.12
N THR A 518 91.40 21.62 13.48
CA THR A 518 91.20 22.79 14.36
C THR A 518 91.85 22.58 15.73
N ARG A 519 91.80 21.34 16.26
CA ARG A 519 92.36 21.00 17.57
C ARG A 519 93.87 20.87 17.55
N LEU A 520 94.43 20.24 16.53
CA LEU A 520 95.89 20.21 16.34
C LEU A 520 96.44 21.63 16.22
N THR A 521 95.76 22.50 15.48
CA THR A 521 96.14 23.92 15.37
C THR A 521 96.06 24.65 16.73
N THR A 522 95.08 24.30 17.57
CA THR A 522 94.94 24.90 18.91
C THR A 522 96.02 24.40 19.85
N LEU A 523 96.26 23.09 19.91
CA LEU A 523 97.34 22.48 20.68
C LEU A 523 98.69 23.06 20.26
N GLU A 524 98.92 23.17 18.95
CA GLU A 524 100.13 23.72 18.39
C GLU A 524 100.43 25.13 18.89
N LYS A 525 99.39 26.00 18.99
CA LYS A 525 99.51 27.35 19.53
C LYS A 525 99.73 27.37 21.04
N GLU A 526 99.03 26.52 21.79
CA GLU A 526 99.17 26.40 23.24
C GLU A 526 100.59 25.94 23.63
N LEU A 527 101.08 24.87 23.02
CA LEU A 527 102.43 24.35 23.26
C LEU A 527 103.51 25.38 22.87
N ALA A 528 103.33 26.11 21.76
CA ALA A 528 104.22 27.21 21.38
C ALA A 528 104.25 28.33 22.42
N GLN A 529 103.08 28.70 22.94
CA GLN A 529 102.97 29.76 23.94
C GLN A 529 103.62 29.32 25.26
N GLU A 530 103.41 28.08 25.70
CA GLU A 530 104.06 27.52 26.89
C GLU A 530 105.59 27.48 26.75
N ALA A 531 106.09 27.01 25.60
CA ALA A 531 107.52 27.02 25.30
C ALA A 531 108.10 28.44 25.29
N LYS A 532 107.36 29.43 24.77
CA LYS A 532 107.74 30.85 24.81
C LYS A 532 107.80 31.38 26.24
N THR A 533 106.83 31.06 27.08
CA THR A 533 106.85 31.46 28.50
C THR A 533 107.99 30.82 29.28
N PHE A 534 108.36 29.58 28.93
CA PHE A 534 109.46 28.86 29.57
C PHE A 534 110.84 29.47 29.24
N LEU A 535 111.04 29.97 28.02
CA LEU A 535 112.30 30.59 27.60
C LEU A 535 112.44 32.07 28.08
N GLY A 536 111.33 32.72 28.44
CA GLY A 536 111.27 34.12 28.93
C GLY A 536 111.36 35.16 27.80
N ASP A 537 110.81 36.37 28.01
CA ASP A 537 110.74 37.46 27.00
C ASP A 537 112.11 38.07 26.60
N GLY A 538 113.21 37.49 27.08
CA GLY A 538 114.59 37.88 26.79
C GLY A 538 115.34 36.93 25.85
N TRP A 539 114.61 36.08 25.11
CA TRP A 539 115.11 35.19 24.06
C TRP A 539 114.32 35.31 22.75
#